data_AF-Q06W94-F1
#
_entry.id   AF-Q06W94-F1
#
_cell.length_a   1.000
_cell.length_b   1.000
_cell.length_c   1.000
_cell.angle_alpha   90.00
_cell.angle_beta   90.00
_cell.angle_gamma   90.00
#
_symmetry.space_group_name_H-M   'P 1'
#
loop_
_entity.id
_entity.type
_entity.pdbx_description
1 polymer ?
#
loop_
_entity_poly.entity_id
_entity_poly.type
_entity_poly.pdbx_seq_one_letter_code
_entity_poly.pdbx_strand_id
1 'polypeptide(L)'
;QGLGWEMLNWPLKADSIINGSDSKVALAALPAVEVNPPAPAVKASWVHKTGSTGGFGSYVAFVPEKNLGIVMLANKSYPNPVRVEAAWRILEKLQ
;
A
#
# COMPACT_ATOMS: atom_id res chain seq x y z
N GLN A 1 8.82 -2.94 -6.36
CA GLN A 1 7.62 -3.78 -6.12
C GLN A 1 8.06 -5.22 -5.91
N GLY A 2 7.22 -6.05 -5.29
CA GLY A 2 7.43 -7.49 -5.12
C GLY A 2 6.49 -8.31 -6.01
N LEU A 3 6.37 -9.62 -5.72
CA LEU A 3 5.39 -10.48 -6.38
C LEU A 3 4.00 -10.23 -5.80
N GLY A 4 3.17 -9.47 -6.55
CA GLY A 4 1.84 -9.03 -6.12
C GLY A 4 1.90 -7.86 -5.14
N TRP A 5 2.73 -7.94 -4.10
CA TRP A 5 2.87 -6.90 -3.08
C TRP A 5 3.62 -5.66 -3.56
N GLU A 6 3.22 -4.52 -3.01
CA GLU A 6 3.94 -3.25 -3.12
C GLU A 6 4.50 -2.90 -1.73
N MET A 7 5.75 -2.41 -1.67
CA MET A 7 6.48 -2.19 -0.43
C MET A 7 7.18 -0.84 -0.43
N LEU A 8 7.05 -0.10 0.67
CA LEU A 8 7.79 1.13 0.93
C LEU A 8 8.50 1.03 2.28
N ASN A 9 9.82 1.23 2.28
CA ASN A 9 10.65 1.10 3.49
C ASN A 9 10.52 2.34 4.38
N TRP A 10 10.67 2.14 5.69
CA TRP A 10 10.71 3.22 6.67
C TRP A 10 12.06 3.98 6.62
N PRO A 11 12.10 5.31 6.93
CA PRO A 11 10.99 6.21 7.22
C PRO A 11 10.17 6.56 5.97
N LEU A 12 8.83 6.55 6.10
CA LEU A 12 7.90 6.83 5.01
C LEU A 12 7.08 8.10 5.30
N LYS A 13 6.79 8.86 4.24
CA LYS A 13 5.82 9.96 4.26
C LYS A 13 4.45 9.45 3.81
N ALA A 14 3.40 9.80 4.54
CA ALA A 14 2.01 9.44 4.22
C ALA A 14 1.66 9.79 2.76
N ASP A 15 2.06 10.98 2.32
CA ASP A 15 1.76 11.46 0.96
C ASP A 15 2.35 10.56 -0.13
N SER A 16 3.53 9.97 0.09
CA SER A 16 4.16 9.08 -0.88
C SER A 16 3.29 7.86 -1.18
N ILE A 17 2.67 7.29 -0.14
CA ILE A 17 1.84 6.11 -0.32
C ILE A 17 0.40 6.44 -0.71
N ILE A 18 -0.16 7.53 -0.19
CA ILE A 18 -1.52 7.97 -0.54
C ILE A 18 -1.56 8.32 -2.02
N ASN A 19 -0.63 9.16 -2.50
CA ASN A 19 -0.59 9.57 -3.90
C ASN A 19 -0.18 8.43 -4.83
N GLY A 20 0.71 7.54 -4.39
CA GLY A 20 1.11 6.36 -5.16
C GLY A 20 -0.04 5.36 -5.41
N SER A 21 -1.11 5.43 -4.61
CA SER A 21 -2.26 4.52 -4.73
C SER A 21 -3.33 4.99 -5.72
N ASP A 22 -3.19 6.20 -6.28
CA ASP A 22 -4.15 6.78 -7.23
C ASP A 22 -4.23 5.94 -8.52
N SER A 23 -5.44 5.74 -9.03
CA SER A 23 -5.67 4.98 -10.26
C SER A 23 -4.94 5.56 -11.47
N LYS A 24 -4.68 6.87 -11.50
CA LYS A 24 -3.88 7.51 -12.56
C LYS A 24 -2.44 7.00 -12.56
N VAL A 25 -1.86 6.73 -11.38
CA VAL A 25 -0.53 6.12 -11.26
C VAL A 25 -0.57 4.68 -11.75
N ALA A 26 -1.58 3.92 -11.34
CA ALA A 26 -1.74 2.52 -11.74
C ALA A 26 -1.98 2.31 -13.25
N LEU A 27 -2.61 3.29 -13.92
CA LEU A 27 -2.89 3.25 -15.36
C LEU A 27 -1.79 3.88 -16.22
N ALA A 28 -0.84 4.57 -15.61
CA ALA A 28 0.28 5.19 -16.32
C ALA A 28 1.40 4.19 -16.56
N ALA A 29 2.05 4.31 -17.72
CA ALA A 29 3.36 3.70 -17.92
C ALA A 29 4.40 4.48 -17.12
N LEU A 30 5.03 3.82 -16.14
CA LEU A 30 6.07 4.43 -15.30
C LEU A 30 7.41 3.77 -15.60
N PRO A 31 8.51 4.54 -15.72
CA PRO A 31 9.83 3.96 -15.85
C PRO A 31 10.17 3.17 -14.58
N ALA A 32 10.68 1.95 -14.75
CA ALA A 32 11.16 1.12 -13.67
C ALA A 32 12.69 1.09 -13.67
N VAL A 33 13.28 1.09 -12.48
CA VAL A 33 14.71 0.85 -12.30
C VAL A 33 14.88 -0.58 -11.81
N GLU A 34 15.68 -1.37 -12.54
CA GLU A 34 16.00 -2.75 -12.15
C GLU A 34 16.79 -2.74 -10.84
N VAL A 35 16.47 -3.70 -9.96
CA VAL A 35 17.23 -3.96 -8.73
C VAL A 35 17.87 -5.34 -8.88
N ASN A 36 19.18 -5.35 -9.14
CA ASN A 36 19.97 -6.56 -9.37
C ASN A 36 21.21 -6.57 -8.44
N PRO A 37 21.34 -7.53 -7.51
CA PRO A 37 20.41 -8.64 -7.26
C PRO A 37 19.08 -8.19 -6.64
N PRO A 38 18.01 -9.01 -6.71
CA PRO A 38 16.75 -8.69 -6.06
C PRO A 38 16.93 -8.35 -4.58
N ALA A 39 16.34 -7.25 -4.13
CA ALA A 39 16.43 -6.85 -2.74
C ALA A 39 15.69 -7.84 -1.83
N PRO A 40 16.26 -8.20 -0.65
CA PRO A 40 15.57 -9.04 0.33
C PRO A 40 14.37 -8.30 0.95
N ALA A 41 13.47 -9.05 1.56
CA ALA A 41 12.35 -8.47 2.30
C ALA A 41 12.84 -7.63 3.49
N VAL A 42 12.39 -6.37 3.56
CA VAL A 42 12.71 -5.44 4.65
C VAL A 42 11.58 -5.48 5.68
N LYS A 43 11.88 -5.81 6.95
CA LYS A 43 10.85 -5.88 7.99
C LYS A 43 10.27 -4.51 8.36
N ALA A 44 11.09 -3.46 8.26
CA ALA A 44 10.71 -2.07 8.41
C ALA A 44 10.09 -1.52 7.11
N SER A 45 9.00 -2.13 6.65
CA SER A 45 8.32 -1.71 5.43
C SER A 45 6.81 -1.74 5.60
N TRP A 46 6.14 -0.80 4.94
CA TRP A 46 4.72 -0.85 4.70
C TRP A 46 4.46 -1.71 3.46
N VAL A 47 3.95 -2.92 3.68
CA VAL A 47 3.61 -3.86 2.62
C VAL A 47 2.10 -3.80 2.39
N HIS A 48 1.65 -3.55 1.17
CA HIS A 48 0.22 -3.32 0.92
C HIS A 48 -0.29 -3.71 -0.45
N LYS A 49 -1.62 -3.78 -0.55
CA LYS A 49 -2.33 -3.92 -1.82
C LYS A 49 -3.75 -3.35 -1.79
N THR A 50 -4.13 -2.67 -2.87
CA THR A 50 -5.52 -2.30 -3.20
C THR A 50 -6.14 -3.33 -4.14
N GLY A 51 -7.44 -3.56 -4.01
CA GLY A 51 -8.24 -4.38 -4.93
C GLY A 51 -9.65 -3.80 -5.11
N SER A 52 -10.20 -3.87 -6.31
CA SER A 52 -11.53 -3.32 -6.61
C SER A 52 -12.26 -4.16 -7.65
N THR A 53 -13.58 -4.22 -7.52
CA THR A 53 -14.51 -4.67 -8.57
C THR A 53 -15.55 -3.58 -8.81
N GLY A 54 -16.57 -3.84 -9.64
CA GLY A 54 -17.65 -2.86 -9.88
C GLY A 54 -18.43 -2.48 -8.61
N GLY A 55 -18.53 -3.39 -7.63
CA GLY A 55 -19.28 -3.17 -6.39
C GLY A 55 -18.46 -3.16 -5.12
N PHE A 56 -17.18 -3.54 -5.16
CA PHE A 56 -16.38 -3.76 -3.95
C PHE A 56 -15.06 -3.00 -3.97
N GLY A 57 -14.61 -2.64 -2.77
CA GLY A 57 -13.29 -2.09 -2.53
C GLY A 57 -12.62 -2.79 -1.36
N SER A 58 -11.38 -3.23 -1.56
CA SER A 58 -10.54 -3.80 -0.52
C SER A 58 -9.21 -3.06 -0.41
N TYR A 59 -8.65 -3.10 0.80
CA TYR A 59 -7.29 -2.70 1.08
C TYR A 59 -6.70 -3.59 2.17
N VAL A 60 -5.46 -4.02 1.97
CA VAL A 60 -4.67 -4.76 2.96
C VAL A 60 -3.33 -4.05 3.11
N ALA A 61 -2.90 -3.86 4.35
CA ALA A 61 -1.58 -3.35 4.68
C ALA A 61 -1.03 -4.02 5.93
N PHE A 62 0.28 -4.19 6.01
CA PHE A 62 0.95 -4.68 7.21
C PHE A 62 2.39 -4.17 7.31
N VAL A 63 2.89 -4.12 8.55
CA VAL A 63 4.27 -3.76 8.88
C VAL A 63 4.91 -4.91 9.65
N PRO A 64 5.76 -5.74 9.00
CA PRO A 64 6.28 -6.97 9.61
C PRO A 64 6.99 -6.78 10.95
N GLU A 65 7.82 -5.74 11.09
CA GLU A 65 8.55 -5.49 12.35
C GLU A 65 7.62 -5.10 13.52
N LYS A 66 6.45 -4.55 13.24
CA LYS A 66 5.46 -4.14 14.25
C LYS A 66 4.46 -5.25 14.59
N ASN A 67 4.50 -6.40 13.89
CA ASN A 67 3.48 -7.44 13.97
C ASN A 67 2.05 -6.87 13.82
N LEU A 68 1.88 -5.89 12.93
CA LEU A 68 0.63 -5.15 12.76
C LEU A 68 0.11 -5.32 11.33
N GLY A 69 -1.17 -5.65 11.22
CA GLY A 69 -1.89 -5.75 9.95
C GLY A 69 -3.25 -5.05 10.00
N ILE A 70 -3.65 -4.46 8.88
CA ILE A 70 -4.91 -3.76 8.68
C ILE A 70 -5.59 -4.36 7.45
N VAL A 71 -6.85 -4.74 7.61
CA VAL A 71 -7.70 -5.22 6.51
C VAL A 71 -8.96 -4.37 6.48
N MET A 72 -9.27 -3.80 5.32
CA MET A 72 -10.46 -3.00 5.07
C MET A 72 -11.23 -3.59 3.90
N LEU A 73 -12.50 -3.94 4.12
CA LEU A 73 -13.40 -4.46 3.12
C LEU A 73 -14.65 -3.60 3.06
N ALA A 74 -15.08 -3.22 1.86
CA ALA A 74 -16.28 -2.44 1.64
C ALA A 74 -17.09 -2.99 0.45
N ASN A 75 -18.40 -2.96 0.57
CA ASN A 75 -19.37 -3.21 -0.50
C ASN A 75 -19.65 -1.96 -1.35
N LYS A 76 -18.64 -1.10 -1.51
CA LYS A 76 -18.63 0.04 -2.42
C LYS A 76 -17.22 0.18 -2.98
N SER A 77 -17.09 0.38 -4.29
CA SER A 77 -15.82 0.74 -4.91
C SER A 77 -15.57 2.24 -4.73
N TYR A 78 -14.92 2.62 -3.63
CA TYR A 78 -14.56 4.01 -3.31
C TYR A 78 -13.05 4.27 -3.59
N PRO A 79 -12.59 5.53 -3.70
CA PRO A 79 -11.24 5.85 -4.17
C PRO A 79 -10.12 5.18 -3.36
N ASN A 80 -9.10 4.64 -4.06
CA ASN A 80 -7.93 4.02 -3.43
C ASN A 80 -7.20 4.94 -2.44
N PRO A 81 -6.94 6.23 -2.74
CA PRO A 81 -6.25 7.13 -1.81
C PRO A 81 -6.94 7.24 -0.45
N VAL A 82 -8.28 7.23 -0.43
CA VAL A 82 -9.06 7.29 0.82
C VAL A 82 -8.89 6.02 1.65
N ARG A 83 -8.72 4.85 1.00
CA ARG A 83 -8.44 3.57 1.70
C ARG A 83 -7.08 3.62 2.39
N VAL A 84 -6.08 4.08 1.65
CA VAL A 84 -4.70 4.19 2.14
C VAL A 84 -4.59 5.23 3.26
N GLU A 85 -5.22 6.39 3.10
CA GLU A 85 -5.24 7.45 4.12
C GLU A 85 -5.89 6.95 5.42
N ALA A 86 -7.03 6.26 5.32
CA ALA A 86 -7.68 5.68 6.49
C ALA A 86 -6.79 4.66 7.20
N ALA A 87 -6.15 3.74 6.46
CA ALA A 87 -5.23 2.76 7.03
C ALA A 87 -3.99 3.41 7.65
N TRP A 88 -3.46 4.48 7.04
CA TRP A 88 -2.36 5.26 7.59
C TRP A 88 -2.74 5.89 8.93
N ARG A 89 -3.93 6.51 9.02
CA ARG A 89 -4.44 7.08 10.28
C ARG A 89 -4.65 6.02 11.36
N ILE A 90 -5.07 4.81 11.00
CA ILE A 90 -5.16 3.69 11.95
C ILE A 90 -3.76 3.32 12.45
N LEU A 91 -2.77 3.16 11.56
CA LEU A 91 -1.39 2.90 11.95
C LEU A 91 -0.87 3.95 12.92
N GLU A 92 -1.10 5.23 12.65
CA GLU A 92 -0.66 6.35 13.51
C GLU A 92 -1.23 6.29 14.93
N LYS A 93 -2.37 5.64 15.14
CA LYS A 93 -2.99 5.47 16.46
C LYS A 93 -2.56 4.21 17.20
N LEU A 94 -1.96 3.25 16.49
CA LEU A 94 -1.52 1.97 17.05
C LEU A 94 -0.02 1.91 17.33
N GLN A 95 0.74 2.89 16.84
CA GLN A 95 2.20 2.97 17.01
C GLN A 95 2.65 3.86 18.15
#